data_AF-A0A2S3H5H4-F1
#
_entry.id   AF-A0A2S3H5H4-F1
#
_cell.length_a   1.000
_cell.length_b   1.000
_cell.length_c   1.000
_cell.angle_alpha   90.00
_cell.angle_beta   90.00
_cell.angle_gamma   90.00
#
_symmetry.space_group_name_H-M   'P 1'
#
loop_
_entity.id
_entity.type
_entity.pdbx_description
1 polymer ?
#
loop_
_entity_poly.entity_id
_entity_poly.type
_entity_poly.pdbx_seq_one_letter_code
_entity_poly.pdbx_strand_id
1 'polypeptide(L)'
;MALASTTMLAATTLPRLLPGSSYPYASLYLQPRGSSYCGNGCGARNADLRCRRRLLTARGERPPPDDEDEQDQQDPSSAPAGGFDAAVALFNRGEYHACHDVVEELWYGAEDPARTLLHGVLQCAVGFHHLFNQNHRGAMMELGEGLCKLRKLNLDDDDPFSRFREEVADVLQFLYRTQKELAACTDYLCLTMDGSPSSYQLLGNFAAGQQLYRFEADDTDNGASSIIFSVSDDRTAQEAHHRVKLPTLHATEQNLTDLQCAYQHI
;
A
#
# COMPACT_ATOMS: atom_id res chain seq x y z
N MET A 1 14.15 8.38 -63.95
CA MET A 1 14.81 7.07 -63.81
C MET A 1 15.28 6.92 -62.37
N ALA A 2 14.68 5.94 -61.68
CA ALA A 2 15.04 5.29 -60.40
C ALA A 2 15.63 6.10 -59.23
N LEU A 3 14.80 6.24 -58.18
CA LEU A 3 15.17 6.40 -56.78
C LEU A 3 15.72 5.07 -56.22
N ALA A 4 16.79 5.10 -55.43
CA ALA A 4 17.19 3.98 -54.59
C ALA A 4 17.11 4.41 -53.11
N SER A 5 16.04 3.98 -52.44
CA SER A 5 15.91 4.02 -50.98
C SER A 5 16.74 2.91 -50.37
N THR A 6 17.67 3.26 -49.48
CA THR A 6 18.40 2.30 -48.66
C THR A 6 17.62 2.04 -47.37
N THR A 7 16.98 0.88 -47.30
CA THR A 7 16.33 0.32 -46.11
C THR A 7 17.41 -0.22 -45.16
N MET A 8 17.56 0.36 -43.97
CA MET A 8 18.33 -0.25 -42.87
C MET A 8 17.37 -1.11 -42.06
N LEU A 9 17.55 -2.44 -42.11
CA LEU A 9 16.86 -3.40 -41.25
C LEU A 9 17.35 -3.23 -39.80
N ALA A 10 16.39 -3.09 -38.88
CA ALA A 10 16.61 -3.24 -37.45
C ALA A 10 16.84 -4.72 -37.11
N ALA A 11 18.01 -5.04 -36.58
CA ALA A 11 18.29 -6.31 -35.94
C ALA A 11 18.24 -6.12 -34.42
N THR A 12 17.05 -6.30 -33.83
CA THR A 12 16.86 -6.40 -32.38
C THR A 12 17.23 -7.82 -31.94
N THR A 13 18.47 -8.00 -31.48
CA THR A 13 18.88 -9.21 -30.77
C THR A 13 18.42 -9.10 -29.32
N LEU A 14 17.39 -9.87 -28.93
CA LEU A 14 16.96 -10.04 -27.54
C LEU A 14 18.04 -10.78 -26.74
N PRO A 15 18.46 -10.29 -25.55
CA PRO A 15 19.26 -11.12 -24.65
C PRO A 15 18.37 -12.16 -23.96
N ARG A 16 18.78 -13.42 -24.08
CA ARG A 16 18.31 -14.59 -23.32
C ARG A 16 18.38 -14.32 -21.81
N LEU A 17 17.25 -14.46 -21.12
CA LEU A 17 17.20 -14.56 -19.66
C LEU A 17 17.79 -15.89 -19.21
N LEU A 18 18.80 -15.83 -18.33
CA LEU A 18 19.30 -16.98 -17.57
C LEU A 18 18.39 -17.26 -16.37
N PRO A 19 18.15 -18.52 -15.99
CA PRO A 19 17.36 -18.86 -14.82
C PRO A 19 18.23 -18.85 -13.55
N GLY A 20 17.73 -18.20 -12.49
CA GLY A 20 18.24 -18.35 -11.13
C GLY A 20 18.86 -17.08 -10.55
N SER A 21 18.06 -16.33 -9.81
CA SER A 21 18.53 -15.64 -8.60
C SER A 21 17.34 -15.48 -7.65
N SER A 22 17.35 -16.30 -6.61
CA SER A 22 16.50 -16.12 -5.44
C SER A 22 17.03 -14.90 -4.69
N TYR A 23 16.26 -13.81 -4.64
CA TYR A 23 16.57 -12.66 -3.82
C TYR A 23 15.67 -12.69 -2.58
N PRO A 24 16.23 -12.90 -1.37
CA PRO A 24 15.55 -12.62 -0.14
C PRO A 24 15.71 -11.12 0.13
N TYR A 25 14.62 -10.38 0.35
CA TYR A 25 14.75 -9.09 1.02
C TYR A 25 13.82 -9.02 2.21
N ALA A 26 14.49 -8.91 3.35
CA ALA A 26 13.95 -8.80 4.68
C ALA A 26 13.17 -7.50 4.86
N SER A 27 12.14 -7.62 5.67
CA SER A 27 11.38 -6.56 6.32
C SER A 27 12.32 -5.51 6.94
N LEU A 28 12.25 -4.28 6.44
CA LEU A 28 12.93 -3.13 7.03
C LEU A 28 12.02 -2.54 8.11
N TYR A 29 12.26 -2.97 9.35
CA TYR A 29 11.65 -2.40 10.54
C TYR A 29 12.11 -0.95 10.77
N LEU A 30 11.15 -0.07 11.06
CA LEU A 30 11.41 1.29 11.54
C LEU A 30 12.19 1.25 12.86
N GLN A 31 13.29 2.01 12.94
CA GLN A 31 13.87 2.45 14.22
C GLN A 31 13.37 3.87 14.54
N PRO A 32 12.94 4.16 15.78
CA PRO A 32 12.68 5.53 16.19
C PRO A 32 13.98 6.23 16.64
N ARG A 33 14.24 7.41 16.06
CA ARG A 33 15.18 8.38 16.64
C ARG A 33 14.51 9.02 17.85
N GLY A 34 15.20 8.99 18.99
CA GLY A 34 14.69 9.47 20.27
C GLY A 34 14.46 10.98 20.31
N SER A 35 13.38 11.39 20.98
CA SER A 35 13.34 12.63 21.75
C SER A 35 12.27 12.57 22.84
N SER A 36 12.77 12.50 24.07
CA SER A 36 12.34 13.03 25.36
C SER A 36 10.98 13.76 25.50
N TYR A 37 10.16 13.24 26.44
CA TYR A 37 9.10 13.87 27.28
C TYR A 37 7.88 14.48 26.56
N CYS A 38 6.61 14.32 26.96
CA CYS A 38 5.87 13.54 27.98
C CYS A 38 4.36 13.77 27.72
N GLY A 39 3.50 12.76 27.93
CA GLY A 39 2.05 12.96 28.09
C GLY A 39 1.16 11.86 27.52
N ASN A 40 0.66 10.99 28.41
CA ASN A 40 -0.48 10.06 28.32
C ASN A 40 -0.96 9.54 26.95
N GLY A 41 -0.74 8.25 26.71
CA GLY A 41 -1.45 7.46 25.71
C GLY A 41 -1.20 5.96 25.94
N CYS A 42 -2.03 5.32 26.76
CA CYS A 42 -1.88 3.95 27.25
C CYS A 42 -2.10 2.84 26.19
N GLY A 43 -2.32 3.18 24.91
CA GLY A 43 -2.54 2.19 23.84
C GLY A 43 -1.29 1.72 23.09
N ALA A 44 -0.25 2.56 22.95
CA ALA A 44 0.86 2.28 22.05
C ALA A 44 1.89 1.26 22.60
N ARG A 45 1.98 1.12 23.93
CA ARG A 45 2.99 0.26 24.58
C ARG A 45 2.70 -1.24 24.42
N ASN A 46 1.44 -1.62 24.33
CA ASN A 46 1.04 -3.04 24.32
C ASN A 46 1.12 -3.70 22.93
N ALA A 47 0.98 -2.94 21.85
CA ALA A 47 1.19 -3.44 20.49
C ALA A 47 2.68 -3.70 20.21
N ASP A 48 3.55 -2.83 20.73
CA ASP A 48 5.02 -2.95 20.63
C ASP A 48 5.53 -4.23 21.32
N LEU A 49 4.97 -4.58 22.48
CA LEU A 49 5.34 -5.79 23.24
C LEU A 49 4.92 -7.10 22.53
N ARG A 50 3.74 -7.13 21.88
CA ARG A 50 3.29 -8.30 21.11
C ARG A 50 4.10 -8.49 19.83
N CYS A 51 4.52 -7.41 19.17
CA CYS A 51 5.41 -7.45 18.01
C CYS A 51 6.81 -7.95 18.38
N ARG A 52 7.34 -7.47 19.52
CA ARG A 52 8.67 -7.85 20.04
C ARG A 52 8.76 -9.32 20.47
N ARG A 53 7.67 -9.89 21.02
CA ARG A 53 7.61 -11.32 21.41
C ARG A 53 7.57 -12.27 20.20
N ARG A 54 6.98 -11.84 19.09
CA ARG A 54 6.98 -12.61 17.81
C ARG A 54 8.35 -12.60 17.12
N LEU A 55 9.10 -11.49 17.20
CA LEU A 55 10.46 -11.37 16.64
C LEU A 55 11.49 -12.28 17.31
N LEU A 56 11.42 -12.46 18.63
CA LEU A 56 12.35 -13.32 19.38
C LEU A 56 12.11 -14.81 19.11
N THR A 57 10.83 -15.21 19.05
CA THR A 57 10.44 -16.60 18.80
C THR A 57 10.80 -17.06 17.38
N ALA A 58 10.68 -16.18 16.38
CA ALA A 58 11.07 -16.47 14.99
C ALA A 58 12.60 -16.62 14.79
N ARG A 59 13.43 -16.11 15.71
CA ARG A 59 14.89 -16.30 15.72
C ARG A 59 15.36 -17.52 16.52
N GLY A 60 14.43 -18.29 17.10
CA GLY A 60 14.75 -19.43 17.95
C GLY A 60 15.34 -19.04 19.32
N GLU A 61 15.26 -17.77 19.70
CA GLU A 61 15.76 -17.28 20.98
C GLU A 61 14.62 -17.30 22.01
N ARG A 62 14.79 -18.07 23.08
CA ARG A 62 13.87 -18.07 24.22
C ARG A 62 14.19 -16.85 25.10
N PRO A 63 13.25 -15.90 25.30
CA PRO A 63 13.51 -14.78 26.20
C PRO A 63 13.72 -15.28 27.64
N PRO A 64 14.54 -14.58 28.44
CA PRO A 64 14.70 -14.92 29.85
C PRO A 64 13.34 -14.86 30.57
N PRO A 65 13.14 -15.69 31.61
CA PRO A 65 11.96 -15.56 32.46
C PRO A 65 12.11 -14.25 33.24
N ASP A 66 11.37 -13.22 32.85
CA ASP A 66 11.25 -12.00 33.63
C ASP A 66 10.14 -12.22 34.68
N ASP A 67 10.54 -12.16 35.95
CA ASP A 67 9.70 -12.24 37.14
C ASP A 67 8.86 -10.96 37.31
N GLU A 68 7.87 -10.70 36.46
CA GLU A 68 6.80 -9.72 36.75
C GLU A 68 5.44 -10.26 36.29
N ASP A 69 4.83 -11.03 37.20
CA ASP A 69 3.42 -11.39 37.20
C ASP A 69 2.55 -10.13 37.37
N GLU A 70 2.29 -9.41 36.29
CA GLU A 70 1.04 -8.64 36.17
C GLU A 70 0.18 -9.33 35.11
N GLN A 71 -0.66 -10.25 35.60
CA GLN A 71 -1.77 -10.83 34.84
C GLN A 71 -2.80 -9.74 34.57
N ASP A 72 -2.54 -8.92 33.55
CA ASP A 72 -3.60 -8.19 32.88
C ASP A 72 -4.49 -9.23 32.19
N GLN A 73 -5.60 -9.55 32.84
CA GLN A 73 -6.75 -10.21 32.24
C GLN A 73 -7.22 -9.35 31.07
N GLN A 74 -6.61 -9.55 29.90
CA GLN A 74 -7.13 -9.05 28.64
C GLN A 74 -8.47 -9.74 28.43
N ASP A 75 -9.53 -8.97 28.67
CA ASP A 75 -10.87 -9.34 28.28
C ASP A 75 -10.84 -9.70 26.77
N PRO A 76 -11.16 -10.93 26.35
CA PRO A 76 -11.11 -11.34 24.94
C PRO A 76 -12.09 -10.55 24.05
N SER A 77 -12.90 -9.69 24.65
CA SER A 77 -13.99 -8.92 24.05
C SER A 77 -13.58 -7.60 23.38
N SER A 78 -12.31 -7.17 23.40
CA SER A 78 -11.90 -5.86 22.86
C SER A 78 -11.22 -5.90 21.49
N ALA A 79 -11.13 -7.06 20.82
CA ALA A 79 -10.89 -7.08 19.39
C ALA A 79 -12.12 -6.47 18.70
N PRO A 80 -11.96 -5.65 17.64
CA PRO A 80 -13.11 -5.19 16.88
C PRO A 80 -13.76 -6.42 16.24
N ALA A 81 -14.80 -6.95 16.89
CA ALA A 81 -15.63 -8.03 16.38
C ALA A 81 -16.31 -7.54 15.10
N GLY A 82 -15.65 -7.73 13.96
CA GLY A 82 -16.10 -7.23 12.66
C GLY A 82 -15.75 -8.23 11.57
N GLY A 83 -16.76 -8.72 10.88
CA GLY A 83 -16.57 -9.51 9.65
C GLY A 83 -16.05 -8.65 8.51
N PHE A 84 -16.01 -9.24 7.31
CA PHE A 84 -15.50 -8.54 6.12
C PHE A 84 -16.25 -7.23 5.82
N ASP A 85 -17.57 -7.19 6.06
CA ASP A 85 -18.37 -5.97 5.87
C ASP A 85 -17.92 -4.81 6.79
N ALA A 86 -17.44 -5.11 8.00
CA ALA A 86 -16.90 -4.11 8.90
C ALA A 86 -15.57 -3.54 8.37
N ALA A 87 -14.69 -4.41 7.85
CA ALA A 87 -13.45 -3.98 7.20
C ALA A 87 -13.74 -3.07 5.99
N VAL A 88 -14.72 -3.43 5.16
CA VAL A 88 -15.16 -2.62 4.01
C VAL A 88 -15.64 -1.24 4.46
N ALA A 89 -16.49 -1.19 5.50
CA ALA A 89 -16.99 0.08 6.04
C ALA A 89 -15.86 0.97 6.58
N LEU A 90 -14.89 0.39 7.29
CA LEU A 90 -13.72 1.11 7.81
C LEU A 90 -12.84 1.64 6.66
N PHE A 91 -12.58 0.81 5.65
CA PHE A 91 -11.80 1.22 4.47
C PHE A 91 -12.43 2.43 3.78
N ASN A 92 -13.74 2.36 3.53
CA ASN A 92 -14.47 3.40 2.81
C ASN A 92 -14.64 4.70 3.62
N ARG A 93 -14.47 4.65 4.95
CA ARG A 93 -14.42 5.84 5.84
C ARG A 93 -13.03 6.45 5.95
N GLY A 94 -12.01 5.84 5.34
CA GLY A 94 -10.62 6.26 5.49
C GLY A 94 -9.97 5.83 6.81
N GLU A 95 -10.61 4.94 7.58
CA GLU A 95 -10.09 4.38 8.83
C GLU A 95 -9.13 3.21 8.54
N TYR A 96 -8.11 3.47 7.72
CA TYR A 96 -7.28 2.41 7.12
C TYR A 96 -6.52 1.56 8.14
N HIS A 97 -6.08 2.14 9.26
CA HIS A 97 -5.41 1.36 10.31
C HIS A 97 -6.38 0.41 11.03
N ALA A 98 -7.59 0.87 11.34
CA ALA A 98 -8.60 0.00 11.95
C ALA A 98 -9.06 -1.08 10.96
N CYS A 99 -9.19 -0.75 9.68
CA CYS A 99 -9.44 -1.71 8.61
C CYS A 99 -8.34 -2.78 8.55
N HIS A 100 -7.07 -2.38 8.59
CA HIS A 100 -5.94 -3.31 8.63
C HIS A 100 -6.11 -4.36 9.74
N ASP A 101 -6.42 -3.93 10.96
CA ASP A 101 -6.50 -4.82 12.12
C ASP A 101 -7.62 -5.87 11.93
N VAL A 102 -8.78 -5.46 11.40
CA VAL A 102 -9.89 -6.37 11.09
C VAL A 102 -9.52 -7.35 9.97
N VAL A 103 -8.92 -6.86 8.88
CA VAL A 103 -8.54 -7.71 7.74
C VAL A 103 -7.42 -8.68 8.12
N GLU A 104 -6.50 -8.29 9.00
CA GLU A 104 -5.42 -9.16 9.50
C GLU A 104 -6.02 -10.36 10.26
N GLU A 105 -7.02 -10.13 11.11
CA GLU A 105 -7.71 -11.20 11.84
C GLU A 105 -8.40 -12.19 10.88
N LEU A 106 -9.14 -11.69 9.88
CA LEU A 106 -9.75 -12.53 8.84
C LEU A 106 -8.69 -13.30 8.04
N TRP A 107 -7.56 -12.66 7.74
CA TRP A 107 -6.47 -13.26 6.98
C TRP A 107 -5.79 -14.42 7.70
N TYR A 108 -5.65 -14.39 9.03
CA TYR A 108 -5.03 -15.49 9.78
C TYR A 108 -5.77 -16.82 9.59
N GLY A 109 -7.10 -16.79 9.50
CA GLY A 109 -7.95 -17.98 9.34
C GLY A 109 -8.28 -18.35 7.89
N ALA A 110 -7.95 -17.50 6.92
CA ALA A 110 -8.33 -17.69 5.53
C ALA A 110 -7.40 -18.65 4.76
N GLU A 111 -8.02 -19.43 3.88
CA GLU A 111 -7.35 -20.25 2.85
C GLU A 111 -7.43 -19.56 1.49
N ASP A 112 -6.59 -19.98 0.54
CA ASP A 112 -6.69 -19.48 -0.83
C ASP A 112 -8.01 -19.92 -1.49
N PRO A 113 -8.62 -19.09 -2.34
CA PRO A 113 -8.16 -17.76 -2.82
C PRO A 113 -8.44 -16.58 -1.89
N ALA A 114 -9.35 -16.70 -0.91
CA ALA A 114 -9.74 -15.60 -0.03
C ALA A 114 -8.55 -15.02 0.74
N ARG A 115 -7.61 -15.87 1.15
CA ARG A 115 -6.35 -15.47 1.79
C ARG A 115 -5.56 -14.48 0.93
N THR A 116 -5.43 -14.74 -0.36
CA THR A 116 -4.72 -13.86 -1.30
C THR A 116 -5.44 -12.53 -1.48
N LEU A 117 -6.78 -12.54 -1.56
CA LEU A 117 -7.59 -11.32 -1.63
C LEU A 117 -7.42 -10.46 -0.38
N LEU A 118 -7.64 -11.05 0.80
CA LEU A 118 -7.54 -10.36 2.09
C LEU A 118 -6.14 -9.77 2.28
N HIS A 119 -5.10 -10.49 1.89
CA HIS A 119 -3.73 -9.96 1.96
C HIS A 119 -3.49 -8.79 0.98
N GLY A 120 -4.15 -8.80 -0.18
CA GLY A 120 -4.18 -7.65 -1.09
C GLY A 120 -4.84 -6.42 -0.46
N VAL A 121 -6.03 -6.59 0.11
CA VAL A 121 -6.78 -5.51 0.79
C VAL A 121 -6.04 -4.98 2.01
N LEU A 122 -5.44 -5.88 2.81
CA LEU A 122 -4.59 -5.53 3.96
C LEU A 122 -3.47 -4.59 3.55
N GLN A 123 -2.74 -4.93 2.49
CA GLN A 123 -1.64 -4.08 2.00
C GLN A 123 -2.13 -2.77 1.40
N CYS A 124 -3.29 -2.76 0.74
CA CYS A 124 -3.90 -1.51 0.32
C CYS A 124 -4.19 -0.61 1.52
N ALA A 125 -4.78 -1.14 2.60
CA ALA A 125 -5.09 -0.37 3.81
C ALA A 125 -3.83 0.24 4.44
N VAL A 126 -2.76 -0.55 4.64
CA VAL A 126 -1.49 -0.02 5.17
C VAL A 126 -0.86 1.01 4.23
N GLY A 127 -0.95 0.79 2.91
CA GLY A 127 -0.48 1.74 1.91
C GLY A 127 -1.17 3.11 2.00
N PHE A 128 -2.49 3.13 2.14
CA PHE A 128 -3.24 4.37 2.36
C PHE A 128 -2.94 5.00 3.71
N HIS A 129 -2.80 4.20 4.78
CA HIS A 129 -2.37 4.71 6.08
C HIS A 129 -1.01 5.43 5.99
N HIS A 130 -0.05 4.86 5.27
CA HIS A 130 1.23 5.51 5.02
C HIS A 130 1.11 6.80 4.21
N LEU A 131 0.25 6.83 3.19
CA LEU A 131 0.03 8.02 2.37
C LEU A 131 -0.45 9.20 3.21
N PHE A 132 -1.47 8.98 4.06
CA PHE A 132 -2.02 10.02 4.92
C PHE A 132 -1.11 10.42 6.09
N ASN A 133 -0.12 9.59 6.41
CA ASN A 133 0.95 9.90 7.36
C ASN A 133 2.23 10.44 6.69
N GLN A 134 2.15 10.92 5.45
CA GLN A 134 3.26 11.54 4.71
C GLN A 134 4.47 10.61 4.50
N ASN A 135 4.21 9.29 4.52
CA ASN A 135 5.16 8.25 4.15
C ASN A 135 4.89 7.78 2.71
N HIS A 136 5.25 8.62 1.74
CA HIS A 136 4.96 8.39 0.32
C HIS A 136 5.64 7.14 -0.23
N ARG A 137 6.88 6.87 0.21
CA ARG A 137 7.61 5.66 -0.19
C ARG A 137 6.93 4.40 0.34
N GLY A 138 6.58 4.38 1.63
CA GLY A 138 5.84 3.28 2.23
C GLY A 138 4.52 3.05 1.50
N ALA A 139 3.77 4.12 1.22
CA ALA A 139 2.53 4.05 0.46
C ALA A 139 2.71 3.38 -0.91
N MET A 140 3.67 3.85 -1.73
CA MET A 140 3.91 3.26 -3.06
C MET A 140 4.34 1.79 -3.00
N MET A 141 5.13 1.41 -1.98
CA MET A 141 5.55 0.02 -1.78
C MET A 141 4.36 -0.88 -1.44
N GLU A 142 3.58 -0.54 -0.41
CA GLU A 142 2.49 -1.39 0.06
C GLU A 142 1.34 -1.45 -0.95
N LEU A 143 0.98 -0.32 -1.59
CA LEU A 143 -0.02 -0.31 -2.66
C LEU A 143 0.43 -1.17 -3.86
N GLY A 144 1.71 -1.10 -4.23
CA GLY A 144 2.28 -1.92 -5.30
C GLY A 144 2.22 -3.42 -4.96
N GLU A 145 2.54 -3.77 -3.73
CA GLU A 145 2.47 -5.14 -3.24
C GLU A 145 1.02 -5.66 -3.14
N GLY A 146 0.08 -4.83 -2.69
CA GLY A 146 -1.35 -5.12 -2.69
C GLY A 146 -1.86 -5.44 -4.09
N LEU A 147 -1.56 -4.59 -5.08
CA LEU A 147 -1.92 -4.82 -6.49
C LEU A 147 -1.32 -6.12 -7.06
N CYS A 148 -0.07 -6.44 -6.71
CA CYS A 148 0.54 -7.70 -7.12
C CYS A 148 -0.24 -8.93 -6.62
N LYS A 149 -0.90 -8.85 -5.46
CA LYS A 149 -1.76 -9.92 -4.94
C LYS A 149 -3.11 -9.94 -5.63
N LEU A 150 -3.76 -8.78 -5.75
CA LEU A 150 -5.06 -8.65 -6.43
C LEU A 150 -5.00 -9.11 -7.90
N ARG A 151 -3.88 -8.92 -8.59
CA ARG A 151 -3.67 -9.40 -9.97
C ARG A 151 -3.49 -10.92 -10.10
N LYS A 152 -3.23 -11.65 -9.01
CA LYS A 152 -3.14 -13.12 -9.05
C LYS A 152 -4.51 -13.79 -9.07
N LEU A 153 -5.55 -13.06 -8.69
CA LEU A 153 -6.92 -13.53 -8.69
C LEU A 153 -7.51 -13.42 -10.10
N ASN A 154 -8.20 -14.47 -10.53
CA ASN A 154 -8.95 -14.46 -11.78
C ASN A 154 -10.35 -13.91 -11.50
N LEU A 155 -10.44 -12.59 -11.50
CA LEU A 155 -11.67 -11.84 -11.24
C LEU A 155 -12.29 -11.41 -12.58
N ASP A 156 -13.62 -11.51 -12.67
CA ASP A 156 -14.36 -10.98 -13.81
C ASP A 156 -14.26 -9.44 -13.87
N ASP A 157 -14.44 -8.86 -15.05
CA ASP A 157 -14.33 -7.39 -15.22
C ASP A 157 -15.37 -6.63 -14.38
N ASP A 158 -16.56 -7.19 -14.20
CA ASP A 158 -17.65 -6.62 -13.39
C ASP A 158 -17.54 -6.93 -11.88
N ASP A 159 -16.50 -7.68 -11.45
CA ASP A 159 -16.31 -8.04 -10.05
C ASP A 159 -15.90 -6.81 -9.20
N PRO A 160 -16.47 -6.64 -7.98
CA PRO A 160 -16.15 -5.49 -7.14
C PRO A 160 -14.68 -5.41 -6.73
N PHE A 161 -13.96 -6.53 -6.62
CA PHE A 161 -12.52 -6.55 -6.34
C PHE A 161 -11.70 -6.19 -7.58
N SER A 162 -12.19 -6.46 -8.79
CA SER A 162 -11.57 -6.00 -10.04
C SER A 162 -11.62 -4.47 -10.13
N ARG A 163 -12.79 -3.88 -9.90
CA ARG A 163 -12.96 -2.42 -9.84
C ARG A 163 -12.07 -1.78 -8.77
N PHE A 164 -12.05 -2.36 -7.55
CA PHE A 164 -11.19 -1.88 -6.48
C PHE A 164 -9.71 -1.90 -6.87
N ARG A 165 -9.24 -2.99 -7.51
CA ARG A 165 -7.88 -3.13 -8.01
C ARG A 165 -7.52 -2.04 -9.02
N GLU A 166 -8.43 -1.67 -9.90
CA GLU A 166 -8.22 -0.59 -10.89
C GLU A 166 -8.11 0.77 -10.21
N GLU A 167 -9.02 1.09 -9.29
CA GLU A 167 -8.99 2.36 -8.56
C GLU A 167 -7.71 2.49 -7.70
N VAL A 168 -7.22 1.40 -7.09
CA VAL A 168 -5.93 1.39 -6.40
C VAL A 168 -4.75 1.58 -7.37
N ALA A 169 -4.82 1.00 -8.57
CA ALA A 169 -3.78 1.16 -9.59
C ALA A 169 -3.68 2.61 -10.09
N ASP A 170 -4.81 3.29 -10.23
CA ASP A 170 -4.88 4.71 -10.59
C ASP A 170 -4.22 5.59 -9.52
N VAL A 171 -4.50 5.34 -8.23
CA VAL A 171 -3.84 6.05 -7.14
C VAL A 171 -2.33 5.79 -7.16
N LEU A 172 -1.89 4.53 -7.26
CA LEU A 172 -0.46 4.22 -7.27
C LEU A 172 0.25 4.91 -8.45
N GLN A 173 -0.37 4.89 -9.63
CA GLN A 173 0.15 5.55 -10.82
C GLN A 173 0.22 7.08 -10.66
N PHE A 174 -0.77 7.67 -9.98
CA PHE A 174 -0.79 9.08 -9.63
C PHE A 174 0.34 9.46 -8.67
N LEU A 175 0.57 8.67 -7.61
CA LEU A 175 1.68 8.88 -6.69
C LEU A 175 3.02 8.81 -7.42
N TYR A 176 3.21 7.81 -8.28
CA TYR A 176 4.43 7.70 -9.08
C TYR A 176 4.66 8.91 -10.00
N ARG A 177 3.62 9.40 -10.68
CA ARG A 177 3.75 10.57 -11.59
C ARG A 177 4.12 11.82 -10.81
N THR A 178 3.39 12.13 -9.75
CA THR A 178 3.60 13.35 -8.95
C THR A 178 4.95 13.35 -8.23
N GLN A 179 5.39 12.22 -7.67
CA GLN A 179 6.73 12.09 -7.08
C GLN A 179 7.84 12.23 -8.13
N LYS A 180 7.66 11.68 -9.33
CA LYS A 180 8.61 11.85 -10.43
C LYS A 180 8.70 13.29 -10.90
N GLU A 181 7.57 13.97 -11.09
CA GLU A 181 7.53 15.38 -11.51
C GLU A 181 8.27 16.27 -10.52
N LEU A 182 8.07 16.06 -9.22
CA LEU A 182 8.80 16.77 -8.17
C LEU A 182 10.30 16.48 -8.15
N ALA A 183 10.69 15.21 -8.30
CA ALA A 183 12.09 14.82 -8.23
C ALA A 183 12.87 15.10 -9.51
N ALA A 184 12.18 15.19 -10.65
CA ALA A 184 12.80 15.35 -11.96
C ALA A 184 13.43 16.73 -12.16
N CYS A 185 12.93 17.77 -11.51
CA CYS A 185 13.41 19.14 -11.69
C CYS A 185 13.56 19.85 -10.33
N THR A 186 14.79 19.91 -9.83
CA THR A 186 15.17 20.84 -8.76
C THR A 186 15.94 22.01 -9.35
N ASP A 187 16.08 23.12 -8.63
CA ASP A 187 16.84 24.31 -9.07
C ASP A 187 18.28 23.98 -9.52
N TYR A 188 18.84 22.85 -9.07
CA TYR A 188 20.25 22.48 -9.29
C TYR A 188 20.45 21.18 -10.05
N LEU A 189 19.40 20.40 -10.29
CA LEU A 189 19.53 19.06 -10.87
C LEU A 189 18.25 18.66 -11.61
N CYS A 190 18.42 18.25 -12.87
CA CYS A 190 17.39 17.60 -13.67
C CYS A 190 17.74 16.12 -13.86
N LEU A 191 16.89 15.22 -13.37
CA LEU A 191 17.06 13.78 -13.49
C LEU A 191 15.99 13.20 -14.43
N THR A 192 16.42 12.40 -15.40
CA THR A 192 15.52 11.60 -16.23
C THR A 192 14.93 10.45 -15.42
N MET A 193 13.60 10.45 -15.25
CA MET A 193 12.87 9.42 -14.49
C MET A 193 12.07 8.51 -15.43
N ASP A 194 12.70 7.44 -15.94
CA ASP A 194 12.12 6.56 -16.96
C ASP A 194 11.03 5.59 -16.42
N GLY A 195 10.88 5.48 -15.10
CA GLY A 195 9.93 4.56 -14.47
C GLY A 195 10.43 3.14 -14.27
N SER A 196 11.72 2.92 -14.49
CA SER A 196 12.39 1.72 -14.03
C SER A 196 12.38 1.61 -12.50
N PRO A 197 12.48 0.39 -11.94
CA PRO A 197 12.70 0.19 -10.51
C PRO A 197 13.90 1.00 -9.98
N SER A 198 14.96 1.12 -10.79
CA SER A 198 16.15 1.90 -10.46
C SER A 198 15.85 3.39 -10.31
N SER A 199 15.06 3.99 -11.22
CA SER A 199 14.61 5.38 -11.06
C SER A 199 13.84 5.59 -9.76
N TYR A 200 13.01 4.64 -9.34
CA TYR A 200 12.29 4.75 -8.06
C TYR A 200 13.20 4.56 -6.84
N GLN A 201 14.24 3.73 -6.92
CA GLN A 201 15.25 3.62 -5.85
C GLN A 201 15.98 4.95 -5.63
N LEU A 202 16.23 5.71 -6.71
CA LEU A 202 16.88 7.02 -6.63
C LEU A 202 16.03 8.07 -5.91
N LEU A 203 14.71 7.89 -5.81
CA LEU A 203 13.86 8.78 -5.00
C LEU A 203 14.21 8.69 -3.51
N GLY A 204 14.72 7.56 -3.00
CA GLY A 204 15.10 7.42 -1.60
C GLY A 204 14.00 7.89 -0.64
N ASN A 205 14.31 8.86 0.23
CA ASN A 205 13.36 9.50 1.16
C ASN A 205 12.87 10.87 0.66
N PHE A 206 12.85 11.09 -0.66
CA PHE A 206 12.39 12.35 -1.25
C PHE A 206 10.99 12.71 -0.73
N ALA A 207 10.84 13.96 -0.33
CA ALA A 207 9.62 14.53 0.26
C ALA A 207 9.02 13.78 1.47
N ALA A 208 9.78 12.91 2.14
CA ALA A 208 9.32 12.23 3.35
C ALA A 208 8.94 13.25 4.44
N GLY A 209 7.73 13.13 5.00
CA GLY A 209 7.20 14.07 5.99
C GLY A 209 6.71 15.40 5.42
N GLN A 210 6.76 15.60 4.10
CA GLN A 210 6.15 16.77 3.47
C GLN A 210 4.68 16.48 3.14
N GLN A 211 3.82 17.47 3.41
CA GLN A 211 2.41 17.41 3.06
C GLN A 211 2.19 17.74 1.58
N LEU A 212 2.43 16.76 0.72
CA LEU A 212 2.26 16.88 -0.73
C LEU A 212 0.83 16.56 -1.21
N TYR A 213 0.14 15.71 -0.45
CA TYR A 213 -1.20 15.22 -0.79
C TYR A 213 -2.19 15.70 0.25
N ARG A 214 -3.30 16.26 -0.22
CA ARG A 214 -4.43 16.68 0.61
C ARG A 214 -5.65 15.83 0.27
N PHE A 215 -6.35 15.40 1.30
CA PHE A 215 -7.67 14.78 1.18
C PHE A 215 -8.73 15.84 0.87
N GLU A 216 -9.56 15.59 -0.14
CA GLU A 216 -10.76 16.36 -0.45
C GLU A 216 -11.96 15.40 -0.39
N ALA A 217 -12.87 15.66 0.55
CA ALA A 217 -14.17 14.99 0.56
C ALA A 217 -15.01 15.57 -0.59
N ASP A 218 -15.67 14.69 -1.34
CA ASP A 218 -16.63 15.12 -2.34
C ASP A 218 -17.98 15.36 -1.64
N ASP A 219 -18.43 16.62 -1.60
CA ASP A 219 -19.74 17.02 -1.07
C ASP A 219 -20.89 16.73 -2.06
N THR A 220 -20.59 16.25 -3.27
CA THR A 220 -21.60 15.87 -4.25
C THR A 220 -22.10 14.44 -4.03
N ASP A 221 -23.35 14.18 -4.42
CA ASP A 221 -24.10 12.91 -4.25
C ASP A 221 -23.39 11.66 -4.82
N ASN A 222 -22.25 11.82 -5.50
CA ASN A 222 -21.42 10.75 -6.05
C ASN A 222 -20.40 10.17 -5.04
N GLY A 223 -20.21 10.83 -3.88
CA GLY A 223 -19.54 10.29 -2.69
C GLY A 223 -18.05 9.90 -2.84
N ALA A 224 -17.40 10.29 -3.93
CA ALA A 224 -16.07 9.80 -4.27
C ALA A 224 -14.97 10.74 -3.73
N SER A 225 -14.51 10.45 -2.50
CA SER A 225 -13.36 11.15 -1.91
C SER A 225 -12.16 11.13 -2.85
N SER A 226 -11.38 12.21 -2.88
CA SER A 226 -10.23 12.37 -3.79
C SER A 226 -8.99 12.83 -3.04
N ILE A 227 -7.82 12.56 -3.61
CA ILE A 227 -6.57 13.19 -3.17
C ILE A 227 -6.11 14.19 -4.21
N ILE A 228 -5.69 15.36 -3.73
CA ILE A 228 -5.13 16.43 -4.54
C ILE A 228 -3.65 16.51 -4.24
N PHE A 229 -2.86 16.58 -5.30
CA PHE A 229 -1.45 16.90 -5.22
C PHE A 229 -1.24 18.41 -5.39
N SER A 230 -0.62 19.03 -4.40
CA SER A 230 -0.33 20.47 -4.42
C SER A 230 1.09 20.74 -3.95
N VAL A 231 1.85 21.48 -4.73
CA VAL A 231 3.21 21.94 -4.39
C VAL A 231 3.13 23.44 -4.16
N SER A 232 3.52 23.91 -2.98
CA SER A 232 3.70 25.35 -2.73
C SER A 232 4.99 25.80 -3.41
N ASP A 233 4.92 26.09 -4.71
CA ASP A 233 6.00 26.78 -5.39
C ASP A 233 5.50 28.12 -5.91
N ASP A 234 6.18 29.20 -5.52
CA ASP A 234 5.85 30.60 -5.81
C ASP A 234 6.07 30.98 -7.30
N ARG A 235 6.31 29.96 -8.15
CA ARG A 235 6.69 30.09 -9.54
C ARG A 235 5.63 29.47 -10.44
N THR A 236 4.85 30.36 -11.04
CA THR A 236 3.86 30.15 -12.11
C THR A 236 2.44 29.81 -11.64
N ALA A 237 1.58 30.84 -11.75
CA ALA A 237 0.14 30.81 -11.57
C ALA A 237 -0.57 30.01 -12.68
N GLN A 238 -0.34 28.70 -12.70
CA GLN A 238 -1.20 27.75 -13.39
C GLN A 238 -1.32 26.54 -12.46
N GLU A 239 -2.21 26.63 -11.47
CA GLU A 239 -2.50 25.55 -10.53
C GLU A 239 -3.10 24.34 -11.27
N ALA A 240 -2.26 23.50 -11.87
CA ALA A 240 -2.65 22.17 -12.29
C ALA A 240 -2.76 21.30 -11.03
N HIS A 241 -3.88 21.42 -10.32
CA HIS A 241 -4.24 20.51 -9.24
C HIS A 241 -4.46 19.13 -9.83
N HIS A 242 -3.41 18.31 -9.85
CA HIS A 242 -3.53 16.92 -10.20
C HIS A 242 -4.37 16.25 -9.10
N ARG A 243 -5.48 15.61 -9.49
CA ARG A 243 -6.36 14.89 -8.57
C ARG A 243 -6.56 13.45 -9.02
N VAL A 244 -6.76 12.56 -8.06
CA VAL A 244 -7.19 11.18 -8.30
C VAL A 244 -8.24 10.78 -7.27
N LYS A 245 -9.23 10.01 -7.69
CA LYS A 245 -10.24 9.43 -6.82
C LYS A 245 -9.61 8.42 -5.88
N LEU A 246 -10.02 8.39 -4.62
CA LEU A 246 -9.69 7.32 -3.68
C LEU A 246 -10.54 6.09 -3.97
N PRO A 247 -9.96 4.89 -3.88
CA PRO A 247 -10.70 3.67 -4.14
C PRO A 247 -11.83 3.48 -3.12
N THR A 248 -12.94 2.95 -3.60
CA THR A 248 -14.07 2.53 -2.78
C THR A 248 -14.26 1.03 -2.95
N LEU A 249 -14.20 0.31 -1.83
CA LEU A 249 -14.41 -1.14 -1.83
C LEU A 249 -15.92 -1.42 -1.80
N HIS A 250 -16.50 -1.74 -2.95
CA HIS A 250 -17.91 -2.08 -3.11
C HIS A 250 -18.16 -3.59 -2.99
N ALA A 251 -17.65 -4.22 -1.94
CA ALA A 251 -17.74 -5.66 -1.73
C ALA A 251 -18.45 -5.99 -0.42
N THR A 252 -19.01 -7.20 -0.36
CA THR A 252 -19.68 -7.76 0.82
C THR A 252 -19.02 -9.07 1.23
N GLU A 253 -19.34 -9.55 2.44
CA GLU A 253 -18.95 -10.88 2.90
C GLU A 253 -19.42 -12.01 1.97
N GLN A 254 -20.57 -11.82 1.30
CA GLN A 254 -21.03 -12.74 0.27
C GLN A 254 -20.06 -12.80 -0.91
N ASN A 255 -19.55 -11.66 -1.41
CA ASN A 255 -18.57 -11.65 -2.49
C ASN A 255 -17.27 -12.38 -2.11
N LEU A 256 -16.82 -12.22 -0.85
CA LEU A 256 -15.66 -12.95 -0.34
C LEU A 256 -15.92 -14.47 -0.30
N THR A 257 -17.12 -14.88 0.11
CA THR A 257 -17.55 -16.28 0.15
C THR A 257 -17.65 -16.87 -1.26
N ASP A 258 -18.23 -16.13 -2.20
CA ASP A 258 -18.39 -16.54 -3.60
C ASP A 258 -17.03 -16.78 -4.26
N LEU A 259 -16.04 -15.92 -3.98
CA LEU A 259 -14.66 -16.11 -4.44
C LEU A 259 -14.08 -17.44 -3.96
N GLN A 260 -14.34 -17.81 -2.70
CA GLN A 260 -13.87 -19.08 -2.14
C GLN A 260 -14.54 -20.28 -2.82
N CYS A 261 -15.85 -20.20 -3.11
CA CYS A 261 -16.58 -21.27 -3.78
C CYS A 261 -16.17 -21.44 -5.24
N ALA A 262 -15.95 -20.34 -5.99
CA ALA A 262 -15.57 -20.39 -7.39
C ALA A 262 -14.26 -21.16 -7.64
N TYR A 263 -13.32 -21.11 -6.68
CA TYR A 263 -12.04 -21.80 -6.75
C TYR A 263 -12.05 -23.24 -6.23
N GLN A 264 -13.09 -23.66 -5.51
CA GLN A 264 -13.25 -25.06 -5.09
C GLN A 264 -13.76 -25.97 -6.23
N HIS A 265 -14.20 -25.38 -7.34
CA HIS A 265 -14.79 -26.07 -8.48
C HIS A 265 -13.92 -26.04 -9.76
N ILE A 266 -12.66 -25.61 -9.65
CA ILE A 266 -11.62 -25.66 -10.69
C ILE A 266 -10.64 -26.77 -10.35
#